data_AF-A0A537S8J3-F1
#
_entry.id   AF-A0A537S8J3-F1
#
_cell.length_a   1.000
_cell.length_b   1.000
_cell.length_c   1.000
_cell.angle_alpha   90.00
_cell.angle_beta   90.00
_cell.angle_gamma   90.00
#
_symmetry.space_group_name_H-M   'P 1'
#
loop_
_entity.id
_entity.type
_entity.pdbx_description
1 polymer ?
#
loop_
_entity_poly.entity_id
_entity_poly.type
_entity_poly.pdbx_seq_one_letter_code
_entity_poly.pdbx_strand_id
1 'polypeptide(L)'
;MNLTAREKDKLLISMAAMVARRRLERGVKLNYPEAVALISDFVVEGARDGRTVADLMEAGAHVVTHDQVMVGIAEMIHDVQVEATFP
;
A
#
# COMPACT_ATOMS: atom_id res chain seq x y z
N MET A 1 22.57 7.08 -6.90
CA MET A 1 21.56 7.83 -6.12
C MET A 1 22.07 7.97 -4.69
N ASN A 2 21.90 9.13 -4.07
CA ASN A 2 22.26 9.36 -2.67
C ASN A 2 21.00 9.27 -1.81
N LEU A 3 20.50 8.04 -1.64
CA LEU A 3 19.23 7.79 -0.95
C LEU A 3 19.38 7.95 0.55
N THR A 4 18.53 8.78 1.14
CA THR A 4 18.26 8.85 2.57
C THR A 4 17.73 7.51 3.09
N ALA A 5 17.80 7.28 4.41
CA ALA A 5 17.23 6.08 5.03
C ALA A 5 15.73 5.93 4.71
N ARG A 6 14.98 7.03 4.79
CA ARG A 6 13.55 7.09 4.48
C ARG A 6 13.24 6.69 3.03
N GLU A 7 14.05 7.12 2.07
CA GLU A 7 13.86 6.73 0.67
C GLU A 7 14.12 5.24 0.46
N LYS A 8 15.09 4.66 1.18
CA LYS A 8 15.33 3.21 1.15
C LYS A 8 14.16 2.43 1.77
N ASP A 9 13.58 2.92 2.86
CA ASP A 9 12.40 2.30 3.48
C ASP A 9 11.21 2.29 2.53
N LYS A 10 10.98 3.38 1.78
CA LYS A 10 9.96 3.44 0.74
C LYS A 10 10.19 2.41 -0.38
N LEU A 11 11.45 2.18 -0.78
CA LEU A 11 11.78 1.12 -1.75
C LEU A 11 11.44 -0.28 -1.21
N LEU A 12 11.61 -0.53 0.10
CA LEU A 12 11.20 -1.78 0.73
C LEU A 12 9.68 -1.96 0.70
N ILE A 13 8.91 -0.90 0.93
CA ILE A 13 7.45 -0.90 0.81
C ILE A 13 7.04 -1.27 -0.61
N SER A 14 7.58 -0.61 -1.63
CA SER A 14 7.25 -0.91 -3.02
C SER A 14 7.65 -2.34 -3.40
N MET A 15 8.78 -2.85 -2.92
CA MET A 15 9.16 -4.25 -3.13
C MET A 15 8.16 -5.22 -2.48
N ALA A 16 7.73 -4.95 -1.24
CA ALA A 16 6.72 -5.75 -0.56
C ALA A 16 5.37 -5.73 -1.33
N ALA A 17 4.95 -4.57 -1.82
CA ALA A 17 3.74 -4.42 -2.62
C ALA A 17 3.82 -5.19 -3.95
N MET A 18 4.95 -5.16 -4.65
CA MET A 18 5.16 -5.97 -5.85
C MET A 18 5.09 -7.48 -5.58
N VAL A 19 5.59 -7.93 -4.42
CA VAL A 19 5.46 -9.34 -4.01
C VAL A 19 4.00 -9.68 -3.68
N ALA A 20 3.31 -8.82 -2.94
CA ALA A 20 1.90 -8.97 -2.58
C ALA A 20 1.00 -9.02 -3.82
N ARG A 21 1.18 -8.09 -4.78
CA ARG A 21 0.42 -8.04 -6.04
C ARG A 21 0.55 -9.33 -6.83
N ARG A 22 1.79 -9.83 -7.00
CA ARG A 22 2.04 -11.11 -7.68
C ARG A 22 1.42 -12.31 -6.96
N ARG A 23 1.29 -12.28 -5.64
CA ARG A 23 0.60 -13.33 -4.87
C ARG A 23 -0.91 -13.27 -5.13
N LEU A 24 -1.49 -12.08 -5.06
CA LEU A 24 -2.90 -11.85 -5.31
C LEU A 24 -3.32 -12.24 -6.73
N GLU A 25 -2.51 -11.91 -7.74
CA GLU A 25 -2.72 -12.30 -9.15
C GLU A 25 -2.77 -13.83 -9.34
N ARG A 26 -2.08 -14.60 -8.49
CA ARG A 26 -2.16 -16.08 -8.49
C ARG A 26 -3.32 -16.63 -7.65
N GLY A 27 -4.20 -15.77 -7.14
CA GLY A 27 -5.34 -16.13 -6.31
C GLY A 27 -5.01 -16.37 -4.84
N VAL A 28 -3.81 -16.00 -4.37
CA VAL A 28 -3.45 -16.12 -2.95
C VAL A 28 -4.08 -14.95 -2.18
N LYS A 29 -4.86 -15.26 -1.14
CA LYS A 29 -5.41 -14.24 -0.23
C LYS A 29 -4.27 -13.56 0.54
N LEU A 30 -4.33 -12.25 0.64
CA LEU A 30 -3.31 -11.44 1.28
C LEU A 30 -3.34 -11.59 2.80
N ASN A 31 -2.16 -11.63 3.42
CA ASN A 31 -2.03 -11.45 4.86
C ASN A 31 -1.93 -9.96 5.25
N TYR A 32 -1.80 -9.68 6.55
CA TYR A 32 -1.71 -8.32 7.09
C TYR A 32 -0.63 -7.43 6.42
N PRO A 33 0.67 -7.80 6.44
CA PRO A 33 1.70 -6.92 5.86
C PRO A 33 1.58 -6.77 4.34
N GLU A 34 1.02 -7.76 3.63
CA GLU A 34 0.80 -7.67 2.18
C GLU A 34 -0.30 -6.67 1.83
N ALA A 35 -1.42 -6.68 2.57
CA ALA A 35 -2.50 -5.72 2.39
C ALA A 35 -2.02 -4.29 2.68
N VAL A 36 -1.32 -4.09 3.81
CA VAL A 36 -0.75 -2.80 4.18
C VAL A 36 0.27 -2.30 3.15
N ALA A 37 1.11 -3.20 2.61
CA ALA A 37 2.08 -2.83 1.58
C ALA A 37 1.41 -2.34 0.29
N LEU A 38 0.35 -3.02 -0.18
CA LEU A 38 -0.38 -2.60 -1.38
C LEU A 38 -1.05 -1.23 -1.21
N ILE A 39 -1.71 -1.00 -0.08
CA ILE A 39 -2.34 0.30 0.24
C ILE A 39 -1.26 1.39 0.31
N SER A 40 -0.13 1.10 0.96
CA SER A 40 0.96 2.07 1.12
C SER A 40 1.61 2.45 -0.19
N ASP A 41 1.91 1.48 -1.04
CA ASP A 41 2.47 1.68 -2.38
C ASP A 41 1.52 2.51 -3.26
N PHE A 42 0.21 2.23 -3.20
CA PHE A 42 -0.80 3.03 -3.91
C PHE A 42 -0.78 4.51 -3.49
N VAL A 43 -0.68 4.80 -2.19
CA VAL A 43 -0.62 6.19 -1.70
C VAL A 43 0.66 6.88 -2.14
N VAL A 44 1.81 6.18 -2.08
CA VAL A 44 3.11 6.74 -2.49
C VAL A 44 3.12 7.08 -3.98
N GLU A 45 2.65 6.17 -4.83
CA GLU A 45 2.58 6.41 -6.28
C GLU A 45 1.53 7.47 -6.63
N GLY A 46 0.37 7.46 -5.97
CA GLY A 46 -0.65 8.48 -6.19
C GLY A 46 -0.20 9.89 -5.80
N ALA A 47 0.60 10.02 -4.74
CA ALA A 47 1.23 11.29 -4.39
C ALA A 47 2.23 11.73 -5.47
N ARG A 48 2.99 10.78 -6.03
CA ARG A 48 3.92 11.05 -7.13
C ARG A 48 3.21 11.53 -8.40
N ASP A 49 2.00 11.02 -8.64
CA ASP A 49 1.10 11.43 -9.74
C ASP A 49 0.46 12.81 -9.52
N GLY A 50 0.68 13.44 -8.36
CA GLY A 50 0.14 14.76 -8.03
C GLY A 50 -1.32 14.74 -7.60
N ARG A 51 -1.84 13.58 -7.17
CA ARG A 51 -3.18 13.50 -6.57
C ARG A 51 -3.20 14.20 -5.22
N THR A 52 -4.37 14.70 -4.81
CA THR A 52 -4.48 15.37 -3.51
C THR A 52 -4.47 14.37 -2.37
N VAL A 53 -4.12 14.85 -1.16
CA VAL A 53 -4.21 14.04 0.06
C VAL A 53 -5.63 13.49 0.26
N ALA A 54 -6.66 14.32 0.04
CA ALA A 54 -8.05 13.93 0.19
C ALA A 54 -8.44 12.80 -0.80
N ASP A 55 -8.04 12.91 -2.06
CA ASP A 55 -8.33 11.87 -3.07
C ASP A 55 -7.66 10.53 -2.72
N LEU A 56 -6.47 10.58 -2.13
CA LEU A 56 -5.73 9.37 -1.74
C LEU A 56 -6.26 8.76 -0.45
N MET A 57 -6.76 9.56 0.49
CA MET A 57 -7.45 9.07 1.69
C MET A 57 -8.70 8.27 1.31
N GLU A 58 -9.50 8.79 0.39
CA GLU A 58 -10.71 8.09 -0.08
C GLU A 58 -10.34 6.87 -0.93
N ALA A 59 -9.52 7.04 -1.97
CA ALA A 59 -9.21 5.95 -2.89
C ALA A 59 -8.39 4.82 -2.24
N GLY A 60 -7.59 5.13 -1.22
CA GLY A 60 -6.81 4.15 -0.45
C GLY A 60 -7.70 3.08 0.21
N ALA A 61 -8.92 3.46 0.63
CA ALA A 61 -9.89 2.55 1.24
C ALA A 61 -10.47 1.52 0.25
N HIS A 62 -10.26 1.70 -1.05
CA HIS A 62 -10.78 0.85 -2.11
C HIS A 62 -9.70 0.00 -2.81
N VAL A 63 -8.44 0.06 -2.35
CA VAL A 63 -7.31 -0.65 -2.97
C VAL A 63 -7.40 -2.16 -2.76
N VAL A 64 -7.84 -2.58 -1.56
CA VAL A 64 -7.94 -3.99 -1.18
C VAL A 64 -9.35 -4.26 -0.66
N THR A 65 -10.00 -5.28 -1.19
CA THR A 65 -11.34 -5.69 -0.76
C THR A 65 -11.29 -6.79 0.29
N HIS A 66 -12.38 -6.96 1.04
CA HIS A 66 -12.49 -8.01 2.08
C HIS A 66 -12.24 -9.41 1.53
N ASP A 67 -12.71 -9.68 0.31
CA ASP A 67 -12.49 -10.96 -0.34
C ASP A 67 -11.03 -11.16 -0.77
N GLN A 68 -10.19 -10.13 -0.87
CA GLN A 68 -8.79 -10.30 -1.29
C GLN A 68 -7.86 -10.69 -0.13
N VAL A 69 -8.33 -10.62 1.11
CA VAL A 69 -7.51 -10.87 2.31
C VAL A 69 -7.89 -12.19 3.00
N MET A 70 -7.00 -12.68 3.86
CA MET A 70 -7.28 -13.81 4.75
C MET A 70 -8.34 -13.41 5.81
N VAL A 71 -9.02 -14.39 6.39
CA VAL A 71 -10.04 -14.17 7.44
C VAL A 71 -9.45 -13.38 8.61
N GLY A 72 -10.16 -12.33 9.05
CA GLY A 72 -9.78 -11.48 10.17
C GLY A 72 -8.84 -10.32 9.81
N ILE A 73 -8.24 -10.31 8.61
CA ILE A 73 -7.26 -9.28 8.23
C ILE A 73 -7.93 -7.92 8.00
N ALA A 74 -9.12 -7.90 7.41
CA ALA A 74 -9.86 -6.65 7.16
C ALA A 74 -10.21 -5.95 8.48
N GLU A 75 -10.57 -6.74 9.50
CA GLU A 75 -10.94 -6.24 10.83
C GLU A 75 -9.72 -5.78 11.65
N MET A 76 -8.51 -6.26 11.31
CA MET A 76 -7.26 -5.84 11.95
C MET A 76 -6.71 -4.50 11.44
N ILE A 77 -7.07 -4.09 10.22
CA ILE A 77 -6.56 -2.87 9.60
C ILE A 77 -7.55 -1.74 9.84
N HIS A 78 -7.39 -1.03 10.96
CA HIS A 78 -8.23 0.12 11.31
C HIS A 78 -7.81 1.40 10.57
N ASP A 79 -6.50 1.60 10.43
CA ASP A 79 -5.91 2.69 9.68
C ASP A 79 -4.60 2.23 9.01
N VAL A 80 -4.20 2.97 7.99
CA VAL A 80 -2.89 2.84 7.35
C VAL A 80 -2.33 4.24 7.17
N GLN A 81 -1.24 4.54 7.87
CA GLN A 81 -0.59 5.85 7.84
C GLN A 81 0.65 5.79 6.94
N VAL A 82 0.70 6.67 5.93
CA VAL A 82 1.76 6.68 4.92
C VAL A 82 2.17 8.12 4.65
N GLU A 83 3.45 8.40 4.78
CA GLU A 83 3.98 9.71 4.46
C GLU A 83 4.63 9.74 3.06
N ALA A 84 3.94 10.35 2.11
CA ALA A 84 4.41 10.55 0.74
C ALA A 84 4.84 12.00 0.46
N THR A 85 5.61 12.21 -0.61
CA THR A 85 6.04 13.54 -1.06
C THR A 85 5.08 14.00 -2.16
N PHE A 86 4.41 15.12 -1.96
CA PHE A 86 3.47 15.71 -2.90
C PHE A 86 4.11 16.91 -3.64
N PRO A 87 3.74 17.18 -4.91
CA PRO A 87 4.09 18.40 -5.63
C PRO A 87 3.52 19.68 -5.01
#